data_AF-A0A9D4SW96-F1
#
_entry.id   AF-A0A9D4SW96-F1
#
_cell.length_a   1.000
_cell.length_b   1.000
_cell.length_c   1.000
_cell.angle_alpha   90.00
_cell.angle_beta   90.00
_cell.angle_gamma   90.00
#
_symmetry.space_group_name_H-M   'P 1'
#
loop_
_entity.id
_entity.type
_entity.pdbx_description
1 polymer ?
#
loop_
_entity_poly.entity_id
_entity_poly.type
_entity_poly.pdbx_seq_one_letter_code
_entity_poly.pdbx_strand_id
1 'polypeptide(L)'
;MEATRYWVAVIPGLLTVASLIGILYVWRFRSVRSSSGVPFLPMATAIICLYFWLLCCCAAGDTKATLASDIGITVVVINAMVRRAISHDTGPRWRLVVTLLVMYIVSPPMSLAWLWEMTFRWTVACNLAPISRILILPRPEIGLLTGTVCGLWALHAGLAGDVPQLLRNLVGTAIVALGSSMLPVDSFRRQLQ
;
A
#
# COMPACT_ATOMS: atom_id res chain seq x y z
N MET A 1 -3.10 28.73 5.21
CA MET A 1 -2.19 27.56 5.10
C MET A 1 -2.76 26.29 5.72
N GLU A 2 -3.51 26.35 6.82
CA GLU A 2 -4.05 25.15 7.48
C GLU A 2 -5.04 24.36 6.60
N ALA A 3 -5.92 25.03 5.86
CA ALA A 3 -6.84 24.36 4.92
C ALA A 3 -6.09 23.58 3.82
N THR A 4 -5.01 24.14 3.28
CA THR A 4 -4.15 23.47 2.27
C THR A 4 -3.47 22.24 2.87
N ARG A 5 -2.89 22.35 4.08
CA ARG A 5 -2.30 21.21 4.81
C ARG A 5 -3.35 20.14 5.13
N TYR A 6 -4.59 20.54 5.37
CA TYR A 6 -5.69 19.62 5.64
C TYR A 6 -6.04 18.77 4.40
N TRP A 7 -6.32 19.41 3.27
CA TRP A 7 -6.69 18.70 2.04
C TRP A 7 -5.56 17.84 1.50
N VAL A 8 -4.32 18.30 1.60
CA VAL A 8 -3.13 17.56 1.14
C VAL A 8 -2.85 16.32 2.01
N ALA A 9 -3.43 16.20 3.21
CA ALA A 9 -3.36 14.97 4.02
C ALA A 9 -4.54 14.02 3.74
N VAL A 10 -5.75 14.59 3.60
CA VAL A 10 -6.99 13.82 3.46
C VAL A 10 -7.09 13.15 2.09
N ILE A 11 -6.76 13.87 1.01
CA ILE A 11 -6.85 13.35 -0.36
C ILE A 11 -5.95 12.11 -0.56
N PRO A 12 -4.65 12.12 -0.22
CA PRO A 12 -3.83 10.92 -0.31
C PRO A 12 -4.33 9.79 0.61
N GLY A 13 -4.82 10.09 1.81
CA GLY A 13 -5.44 9.09 2.68
C GLY A 13 -6.65 8.40 2.03
N LEU A 14 -7.57 9.18 1.48
CA LEU A 14 -8.74 8.67 0.76
C LEU A 14 -8.35 7.89 -0.49
N LEU A 15 -7.38 8.36 -1.28
CA LEU A 15 -6.90 7.65 -2.46
C LEU A 15 -6.16 6.36 -2.10
N THR A 16 -5.42 6.35 -1.00
CA THR A 16 -4.77 5.13 -0.47
C THR A 16 -5.85 4.10 -0.12
N VAL A 17 -6.84 4.50 0.67
CA VAL A 17 -7.97 3.63 1.03
C VAL A 17 -8.75 3.19 -0.21
N ALA A 18 -9.07 4.11 -1.13
CA ALA A 18 -9.79 3.82 -2.36
C ALA A 18 -9.00 2.87 -3.28
N SER A 19 -7.67 2.95 -3.31
CA SER A 19 -6.83 2.00 -4.06
C SER A 19 -6.90 0.60 -3.46
N LEU A 20 -6.92 0.49 -2.12
CA LEU A 20 -7.09 -0.78 -1.41
C LEU A 20 -8.52 -1.35 -1.54
N ILE A 21 -9.51 -0.47 -1.68
CA ILE A 21 -10.91 -0.80 -1.99
C ILE A 21 -11.10 -1.17 -3.46
N GLY A 22 -10.39 -0.54 -4.40
CA GLY A 22 -10.34 -0.95 -5.81
C GLY A 22 -9.65 -2.31 -5.98
N ILE A 23 -8.80 -2.66 -5.01
CA ILE A 23 -8.25 -4.00 -4.78
C ILE A 23 -9.25 -4.87 -3.97
N LEU A 24 -10.56 -4.54 -3.90
CA LEU A 24 -11.59 -5.45 -3.39
C LEU A 24 -11.73 -6.63 -4.34
N TYR A 25 -10.85 -7.60 -4.13
CA TYR A 25 -11.01 -8.94 -4.62
C TYR A 25 -12.35 -9.53 -4.18
N VAL A 26 -12.99 -9.01 -3.11
CA VAL A 26 -14.35 -9.36 -2.66
C VAL A 26 -15.38 -9.34 -3.79
N TRP A 27 -15.34 -8.35 -4.69
CA TRP A 27 -16.30 -8.28 -5.80
C TRP A 27 -16.04 -9.37 -6.85
N ARG A 28 -14.77 -9.57 -7.23
CA ARG A 28 -14.33 -10.68 -8.08
C ARG A 28 -14.61 -12.06 -7.45
N PHE A 29 -14.51 -12.14 -6.14
CA PHE A 29 -14.72 -13.33 -5.35
C PHE A 29 -16.21 -13.69 -5.25
N ARG A 30 -17.10 -12.70 -5.19
CA ARG A 30 -18.55 -12.92 -5.29
C ARG A 30 -18.96 -13.49 -6.64
N SER A 31 -18.34 -13.04 -7.73
CA SER A 31 -18.67 -13.50 -9.09
C SER A 31 -18.02 -14.82 -9.49
N VAL A 32 -16.74 -15.03 -9.15
CA VAL A 32 -15.95 -16.19 -9.62
C VAL A 32 -15.90 -17.32 -8.57
N ARG A 33 -16.22 -17.04 -7.29
CA ARG A 33 -16.15 -17.98 -6.15
C ARG A 33 -14.84 -18.78 -6.07
N SER A 34 -13.74 -18.21 -6.55
CA SER A 34 -12.43 -18.84 -6.56
C SER A 34 -11.34 -17.85 -6.19
N SER A 35 -10.35 -18.31 -5.42
CA SER A 35 -9.13 -17.56 -5.12
C SER A 35 -8.05 -17.68 -6.19
N SER A 36 -8.30 -18.42 -7.28
CA SER A 36 -7.33 -18.63 -8.35
C SER A 36 -6.85 -17.30 -8.94
N GLY A 37 -5.53 -17.13 -9.02
CA GLY A 37 -4.88 -15.91 -9.53
C GLY A 37 -4.77 -14.75 -8.53
N VAL A 38 -5.21 -14.91 -7.28
CA VAL A 38 -5.02 -13.89 -6.22
C VAL A 38 -3.94 -14.37 -5.24
N PRO A 39 -2.69 -13.87 -5.33
CA PRO A 39 -1.65 -14.22 -4.39
C PRO A 39 -1.92 -13.58 -3.03
N PHE A 40 -1.67 -14.35 -1.97
CA PHE A 40 -1.78 -13.87 -0.60
C PHE A 40 -0.64 -12.93 -0.20
N LEU A 41 0.55 -13.16 -0.75
CA LEU A 41 1.77 -12.47 -0.35
C LEU A 41 1.66 -10.93 -0.46
N PRO A 42 1.15 -10.33 -1.56
CA PRO A 42 0.96 -8.88 -1.63
C PRO A 42 0.00 -8.33 -0.58
N MET A 43 -1.06 -9.08 -0.22
CA MET A 43 -1.98 -8.66 0.85
C MET A 43 -1.26 -8.63 2.19
N ALA A 44 -0.51 -9.69 2.50
CA ALA A 44 0.25 -9.75 3.74
C ALA A 44 1.29 -8.63 3.82
N THR A 45 2.09 -8.43 2.76
CA THR A 45 3.08 -7.33 2.66
C THR A 45 2.42 -5.97 2.86
N ALA A 46 1.23 -5.73 2.28
CA ALA A 46 0.49 -4.50 2.47
C ALA A 46 0.05 -4.29 3.93
N ILE A 47 -0.40 -5.35 4.63
CA ILE A 47 -0.71 -5.28 6.06
C ILE A 47 0.53 -4.89 6.86
N ILE A 48 1.68 -5.50 6.61
CA ILE A 48 2.93 -5.19 7.33
C ILE A 48 3.34 -3.73 7.10
N CYS A 49 3.28 -3.29 5.85
CA CYS A 49 3.61 -1.93 5.46
C CYS A 49 2.71 -0.91 6.17
N LEU A 50 1.40 -1.09 6.10
CA LEU A 50 0.43 -0.19 6.73
C LEU A 50 0.53 -0.21 8.26
N TYR A 51 0.88 -1.35 8.85
CA TYR A 51 1.11 -1.46 10.29
C TYR A 51 2.33 -0.63 10.74
N PHE A 52 3.45 -0.70 10.03
CA PHE A 52 4.60 0.15 10.37
C PHE A 52 4.32 1.65 10.12
N TRP A 53 3.54 1.98 9.08
CA TRP A 53 3.03 3.34 8.89
C TRP A 53 2.16 3.78 10.07
N LEU A 54 1.23 2.94 10.53
CA LEU A 54 0.39 3.24 11.69
C LEU A 54 1.25 3.56 12.93
N LEU A 55 2.24 2.72 13.25
CA LEU A 55 3.14 2.96 14.38
C LEU A 55 3.96 4.25 14.22
N CYS A 56 4.52 4.49 13.03
CA CYS A 56 5.26 5.71 12.71
C CYS A 56 4.40 6.96 12.90
N CYS A 57 3.20 6.96 12.33
CA CYS A 57 2.29 8.10 12.36
C CYS A 57 1.76 8.37 13.77
N CYS A 58 1.46 7.32 14.55
CA CYS A 58 1.15 7.45 15.96
C CYS A 58 2.31 8.09 16.73
N ALA A 59 3.54 7.59 16.54
CA ALA A 59 4.73 8.12 17.22
C ALA A 59 5.10 9.56 16.79
N ALA A 60 4.78 9.93 15.55
CA ALA A 60 4.98 11.27 15.00
C ALA A 60 3.83 12.26 15.33
N GLY A 61 2.72 11.78 15.91
CA GLY A 61 1.54 12.61 16.20
C GLY A 61 0.71 12.99 14.96
N ASP A 62 0.91 12.31 13.82
CA ASP A 62 0.12 12.54 12.61
C ASP A 62 -1.18 11.73 12.64
N THR A 63 -2.23 12.35 13.17
CA THR A 63 -3.56 11.73 13.34
C THR A 63 -4.20 11.33 12.01
N LYS A 64 -3.87 12.00 10.90
CA LYS A 64 -4.52 11.76 9.60
C LYS A 64 -3.90 10.57 8.89
N ALA A 65 -2.58 10.49 8.87
CA ALA A 65 -1.88 9.32 8.36
C ALA A 65 -2.11 8.09 9.24
N THR A 66 -2.28 8.29 10.55
CA THR A 66 -2.74 7.24 11.48
C THR A 66 -4.09 6.67 11.06
N LEU A 67 -5.10 7.54 10.88
CA LEU A 67 -6.45 7.11 10.48
C LEU A 67 -6.46 6.41 9.10
N ALA A 68 -5.72 6.95 8.13
CA ALA A 68 -5.61 6.34 6.80
C ALA A 68 -4.97 4.94 6.86
N SER A 69 -3.94 4.78 7.70
CA SER A 69 -3.26 3.49 7.90
C SER A 69 -4.17 2.47 8.58
N ASP A 70 -4.91 2.88 9.62
CA ASP A 70 -5.84 2.02 10.36
C ASP A 70 -6.99 1.50 9.48
N ILE A 71 -7.63 2.41 8.71
CA ILE A 71 -8.66 2.04 7.74
C ILE A 71 -8.07 1.11 6.67
N GLY A 72 -6.86 1.43 6.18
CA GLY A 72 -6.15 0.60 5.21
C GLY A 72 -5.91 -0.83 5.70
N ILE A 73 -5.39 -0.99 6.92
CA ILE A 73 -5.19 -2.30 7.56
C ILE A 73 -6.51 -3.06 7.60
N THR A 74 -7.57 -2.41 8.09
CA THR A 74 -8.91 -3.01 8.20
C THR A 74 -9.40 -3.55 6.86
N VAL A 75 -9.31 -2.76 5.79
CA VAL A 75 -9.71 -3.18 4.44
C VAL A 75 -8.89 -4.36 3.93
N VAL A 76 -7.56 -4.35 4.11
CA VAL A 76 -6.69 -5.42 3.62
C VAL A 76 -6.88 -6.72 4.43
N VAL A 77 -7.11 -6.61 5.75
CA VAL A 77 -7.46 -7.76 6.60
C VAL A 77 -8.79 -8.38 6.16
N ILE A 78 -9.81 -7.58 5.90
CA ILE A 78 -11.09 -8.08 5.35
C ILE A 78 -10.85 -8.82 4.03
N ASN A 79 -10.07 -8.24 3.11
CA ASN A 79 -9.69 -8.89 1.85
C ASN A 79 -8.99 -10.23 2.06
N ALA A 80 -8.05 -10.30 3.02
CA ALA A 80 -7.33 -11.54 3.36
C ALA A 80 -8.27 -12.61 3.95
N MET A 81 -9.21 -12.21 4.82
CA MET A 81 -10.23 -13.08 5.42
C MET A 81 -11.19 -13.63 4.36
N VAL A 82 -11.71 -12.77 3.47
CA VAL A 82 -12.59 -13.20 2.37
C VAL A 82 -11.85 -14.16 1.44
N ARG A 83 -10.60 -13.85 1.08
CA ARG A 83 -9.78 -14.75 0.26
C ARG A 83 -9.65 -16.13 0.92
N ARG A 84 -9.39 -16.21 2.23
CA ARG A 84 -9.30 -17.49 2.96
C ARG A 84 -10.60 -18.25 2.92
N ALA A 85 -11.72 -17.59 3.20
CA ALA A 85 -13.03 -18.24 3.24
C ALA A 85 -13.34 -18.97 1.92
N ILE A 86 -12.79 -18.46 0.81
CA ILE A 86 -13.00 -18.99 -0.54
C ILE A 86 -11.91 -19.96 -0.97
N SER A 87 -10.67 -19.79 -0.49
CA SER A 87 -9.54 -20.61 -0.94
C SER A 87 -9.42 -21.97 -0.25
N HIS A 88 -10.16 -22.21 0.84
CA HIS A 88 -10.00 -23.38 1.73
C HIS A 88 -8.54 -23.66 2.14
N ASP A 89 -7.66 -22.65 2.06
CA ASP A 89 -6.21 -22.77 2.19
C ASP A 89 -5.83 -22.64 3.68
N THR A 90 -5.48 -23.76 4.32
CA THR A 90 -5.00 -23.82 5.72
C THR A 90 -3.48 -23.65 5.83
N GLY A 91 -2.81 -23.31 4.73
CA GLY A 91 -1.35 -23.27 4.64
C GLY A 91 -0.64 -22.22 5.51
N PRO A 92 0.70 -22.21 5.49
CA PRO A 92 1.57 -21.40 6.37
C PRO A 92 1.38 -19.88 6.22
N ARG A 93 0.68 -19.45 5.16
CA ARG A 93 0.32 -18.06 4.90
C ARG A 93 -0.48 -17.41 6.03
N TRP A 94 -1.30 -18.17 6.75
CA TRP A 94 -2.04 -17.66 7.92
C TRP A 94 -1.18 -17.39 9.14
N ARG A 95 -0.05 -18.11 9.27
CA ARG A 95 0.92 -17.82 10.32
C ARG A 95 1.42 -16.39 10.19
N LEU A 96 1.55 -15.85 8.98
CA LEU A 96 1.96 -14.47 8.75
C LEU A 96 0.96 -13.44 9.31
N VAL A 97 -0.34 -13.64 9.14
CA VAL A 97 -1.36 -12.74 9.72
C VAL A 97 -1.39 -12.83 11.24
N VAL A 98 -1.26 -14.04 11.79
CA VAL A 98 -1.16 -14.23 13.25
C VAL A 98 0.13 -13.60 13.79
N THR A 99 1.26 -13.78 13.12
CA THR A 99 2.53 -13.12 13.47
C THR A 99 2.40 -11.61 13.43
N LEU A 100 1.66 -11.05 12.47
CA LEU A 100 1.40 -9.61 12.40
C LEU A 100 0.52 -9.11 13.55
N LEU A 101 -0.51 -9.88 13.92
CA LEU A 101 -1.33 -9.59 15.09
C LEU A 101 -0.51 -9.64 16.39
N VAL A 102 0.40 -10.61 16.49
CA VAL A 102 1.33 -10.72 17.63
C VAL A 102 2.31 -9.56 17.63
N MET A 103 2.87 -9.18 16.48
CA MET A 103 3.72 -8.00 16.37
C MET A 103 2.98 -6.73 16.79
N TYR A 104 1.69 -6.59 16.44
CA TYR A 104 0.80 -5.51 16.89
C TYR A 104 0.71 -5.41 18.42
N ILE A 105 0.52 -6.55 19.08
CA ILE A 105 0.30 -6.61 20.54
C ILE A 105 1.61 -6.48 21.32
N VAL A 106 2.71 -7.05 20.80
CA VAL A 106 3.96 -7.26 21.55
C VAL A 106 5.03 -6.24 21.15
N SER A 107 4.71 -5.23 20.36
CA SER A 107 5.69 -4.21 19.95
C SER A 107 6.22 -3.47 21.18
N PRO A 108 7.52 -3.57 21.50
CA PRO A 108 8.15 -2.76 22.54
C PRO A 108 8.10 -1.26 22.14
N PRO A 109 8.49 -0.34 23.03
CA PRO A 109 8.81 1.02 22.62
C PRO A 109 9.98 1.00 21.64
N MET A 110 9.67 0.93 20.35
CA MET A 110 10.63 1.04 19.27
C MET A 110 10.97 2.51 19.06
N SER A 111 12.24 2.82 18.79
CA SER A 111 12.62 4.18 18.45
C SER A 111 11.95 4.61 17.15
N LEU A 112 11.61 5.90 17.05
CA LEU A 112 11.01 6.48 15.84
C LEU A 112 11.90 6.22 14.60
N ALA A 113 13.22 6.27 14.77
CA ALA A 113 14.18 5.97 13.70
C ALA A 113 14.08 4.52 13.18
N TRP A 114 13.90 3.55 14.07
CA TRP A 114 13.74 2.15 13.67
C TRP A 114 12.40 1.89 12.99
N LEU A 115 11.31 2.47 13.52
CA LEU A 115 9.99 2.39 12.91
C LEU A 115 10.04 2.95 11.49
N TRP A 116 10.68 4.11 11.35
CA TRP A 116 10.90 4.68 10.04
C TRP A 116 11.70 3.74 9.15
N GLU A 117 12.84 3.20 9.55
CA GLU A 117 13.60 2.26 8.71
C GLU A 117 12.74 1.07 8.22
N MET A 118 11.92 0.49 9.09
CA MET A 118 11.01 -0.60 8.71
C MET A 118 9.93 -0.15 7.73
N THR A 119 9.28 0.99 7.99
CA THR A 119 8.30 1.59 7.09
C THR A 119 8.87 1.79 5.69
N PHE A 120 10.13 2.22 5.58
CA PHE A 120 10.79 2.40 4.28
C PHE A 120 10.96 1.07 3.54
N ARG A 121 11.54 0.06 4.20
CA ARG A 121 11.78 -1.26 3.59
C ARG A 121 10.49 -1.90 3.09
N TRP A 122 9.43 -1.83 3.89
CA TRP A 122 8.13 -2.38 3.51
C TRP A 122 7.43 -1.56 2.42
N THR A 123 7.59 -0.23 2.43
CA THR A 123 7.10 0.63 1.35
C THR A 123 7.78 0.29 0.02
N VAL A 124 9.11 0.11 0.02
CA VAL A 124 9.85 -0.31 -1.17
C VAL A 124 9.36 -1.69 -1.63
N ALA A 125 9.24 -2.67 -0.73
CA ALA A 125 8.73 -4.00 -1.06
C ALA A 125 7.31 -3.95 -1.68
N CYS A 126 6.43 -3.11 -1.16
CA CYS A 126 5.08 -2.89 -1.71
C CYS A 126 5.12 -2.29 -3.11
N ASN A 127 6.04 -1.37 -3.40
CA ASN A 127 6.19 -0.72 -4.71
C ASN A 127 6.94 -1.57 -5.74
N LEU A 128 7.77 -2.53 -5.30
CA LEU A 128 8.40 -3.53 -6.19
C LEU A 128 7.41 -4.58 -6.70
N ALA A 129 6.37 -4.92 -5.93
CA ALA A 129 5.38 -5.91 -6.34
C ALA A 129 4.66 -5.55 -7.67
N PRO A 130 4.23 -4.29 -7.89
CA PRO A 130 3.77 -3.81 -9.20
C PRO A 130 4.78 -3.98 -10.32
N ILE A 131 6.08 -3.74 -10.12
CA ILE A 131 7.09 -3.86 -11.19
C ILE A 131 7.11 -5.28 -11.76
N SER A 132 7.12 -6.29 -10.89
CA SER A 132 7.08 -7.69 -11.33
C SER A 132 5.85 -8.02 -12.16
N ARG A 133 4.74 -7.27 -11.98
CA ARG A 133 3.51 -7.43 -12.76
C ARG A 133 3.44 -6.54 -13.99
N ILE A 134 3.97 -5.32 -13.95
CA ILE A 134 4.05 -4.40 -15.09
C ILE A 134 4.85 -5.05 -16.23
N LEU A 135 5.88 -5.84 -15.89
CA LEU A 135 6.69 -6.61 -16.84
C LEU A 135 5.96 -7.82 -17.46
N ILE A 136 4.86 -8.31 -16.85
CA ILE A 136 4.16 -9.55 -17.27
C ILE A 136 2.76 -9.25 -17.84
N LEU A 137 2.03 -8.29 -17.25
CA LEU A 137 0.73 -7.77 -17.72
C LEU A 137 0.65 -6.27 -17.37
N PRO A 138 0.91 -5.36 -18.33
CA PRO A 138 0.85 -3.94 -18.06
C PRO A 138 -0.56 -3.50 -17.70
N ARG A 139 -0.71 -3.00 -16.47
CA ARG A 139 -1.90 -2.29 -15.98
C ARG A 139 -1.50 -0.86 -15.62
N PRO A 140 -1.36 0.02 -16.62
CA PRO A 140 -0.81 1.36 -16.44
C PRO A 140 -1.64 2.21 -15.47
N GLU A 141 -2.92 1.91 -15.29
CA GLU A 141 -3.83 2.59 -14.38
C GLU A 141 -3.43 2.38 -12.91
N ILE A 142 -2.96 1.17 -12.58
CA ILE A 142 -2.47 0.84 -11.22
C ILE A 142 -1.16 1.58 -10.95
N GLY A 143 -0.29 1.66 -11.98
CA GLY A 143 0.93 2.46 -11.92
C GLY A 143 0.60 3.94 -11.66
N LEU A 144 -0.24 4.55 -12.49
CA LEU A 144 -0.63 5.95 -12.37
C LEU A 144 -1.25 6.26 -10.99
N LEU A 145 -2.16 5.39 -10.51
CA LEU A 145 -2.77 5.56 -9.19
C LEU A 145 -1.74 5.48 -8.06
N THR A 146 -0.84 4.49 -8.12
CA THR A 146 0.22 4.32 -7.11
C THR A 146 1.17 5.52 -7.12
N GLY A 147 1.62 5.97 -8.29
CA GLY A 147 2.47 7.14 -8.44
C GLY A 147 1.79 8.43 -7.97
N THR A 148 0.49 8.58 -8.20
CA THR A 148 -0.29 9.73 -7.74
C THR A 148 -0.40 9.73 -6.20
N VAL A 149 -0.72 8.57 -5.59
CA VAL A 149 -0.79 8.43 -4.13
C VAL A 149 0.56 8.73 -3.48
N CYS A 150 1.65 8.15 -4.00
CA CYS A 150 3.00 8.46 -3.53
C CYS A 150 3.35 9.93 -3.71
N GLY A 151 3.07 10.53 -4.87
CA GLY A 151 3.31 11.96 -5.11
C GLY A 151 2.56 12.87 -4.13
N LEU A 152 1.31 12.54 -3.81
CA LEU A 152 0.50 13.32 -2.85
C LEU A 152 1.01 13.16 -1.41
N TRP A 153 1.43 11.96 -1.00
CA TRP A 153 2.07 11.75 0.31
C TRP A 153 3.46 12.43 0.40
N ALA A 154 4.21 12.47 -0.70
CA ALA A 154 5.45 13.24 -0.79
C ALA A 154 5.18 14.74 -0.61
N LEU A 155 4.18 15.28 -1.30
CA LEU A 155 3.77 16.68 -1.15
C LEU A 155 3.33 16.99 0.29
N HIS A 156 2.55 16.10 0.90
CA HIS A 156 2.13 16.22 2.29
C HIS A 156 3.33 16.33 3.24
N ALA A 157 4.27 15.40 3.12
CA ALA A 157 5.49 15.37 3.91
C ALA A 157 6.34 16.63 3.71
N GLY A 158 6.49 17.10 2.47
CA GLY A 158 7.20 18.34 2.15
C GLY A 158 6.59 19.57 2.83
N LEU A 159 5.25 19.66 2.86
CA LEU A 159 4.54 20.76 3.54
C LEU A 159 4.61 20.68 5.08
N ALA A 160 4.83 19.48 5.62
CA ALA A 160 5.01 19.22 7.04
C ALA A 160 6.49 19.34 7.49
N GLY A 161 7.44 19.41 6.55
CA GLY A 161 8.87 19.38 6.85
C GLY A 161 9.40 17.97 7.19
N ASP A 162 8.62 16.92 6.94
CA ASP A 162 9.01 15.53 7.18
C ASP A 162 9.86 15.01 6.01
N VAL A 163 11.16 15.32 6.04
CA VAL A 163 12.13 14.88 5.02
C VAL A 163 12.17 13.35 4.87
N PRO A 164 12.18 12.55 5.94
CA PRO A 164 12.08 11.09 5.83
C PRO A 164 10.84 10.63 5.03
N GLN A 165 9.64 11.09 5.38
CA GLN A 165 8.40 10.71 4.69
C GLN A 165 8.41 11.17 3.22
N LEU A 166 8.95 12.36 2.94
CA LEU A 166 9.09 12.91 1.60
C LEU A 166 9.93 12.00 0.70
N LEU A 167 11.17 11.69 1.12
CA LEU A 167 12.11 10.90 0.31
C LEU A 167 11.56 9.53 -0.08
N ARG A 168 10.83 8.88 0.84
CA ARG A 168 10.32 7.52 0.65
C ARG A 168 9.18 7.48 -0.35
N ASN A 169 8.32 8.48 -0.27
CA ASN A 169 7.23 8.64 -1.24
C ASN A 169 7.76 9.05 -2.61
N LEU A 170 8.83 9.87 -2.67
CA LEU A 170 9.53 10.14 -3.94
C LEU A 170 10.16 8.88 -4.54
N VAL A 171 10.73 7.98 -3.72
CA VAL A 171 11.22 6.67 -4.19
C VAL A 171 10.08 5.83 -4.78
N GLY A 172 8.92 5.79 -4.13
CA GLY A 172 7.73 5.12 -4.66
C GLY A 172 7.31 5.68 -6.02
N THR A 173 7.23 7.01 -6.15
CA THR A 173 6.94 7.69 -7.41
C THR A 173 7.97 7.37 -8.50
N ALA A 174 9.26 7.40 -8.16
CA ALA A 174 10.35 7.09 -9.09
C ALA A 174 10.30 5.63 -9.58
N ILE A 175 10.03 4.69 -8.68
CA ILE A 175 9.85 3.27 -9.01
C ILE A 175 8.71 3.09 -10.03
N VAL A 176 7.57 3.74 -9.81
CA VAL A 176 6.42 3.69 -10.72
C VAL A 176 6.76 4.32 -12.07
N ALA A 177 7.43 5.48 -12.07
CA ALA A 177 7.82 6.16 -13.29
C ALA A 177 8.78 5.32 -14.14
N LEU A 178 9.78 4.70 -13.51
CA LEU A 178 10.72 3.77 -14.16
C LEU A 178 10.01 2.53 -14.71
N GLY A 179 9.08 1.94 -13.94
CA GLY A 179 8.27 0.82 -14.44
C GLY A 179 7.41 1.20 -15.65
N SER A 180 6.95 2.45 -15.72
CA SER A 180 6.09 2.94 -16.80
C SER A 180 6.87 3.30 -18.07
N SER A 181 8.11 3.77 -17.95
CA SER A 181 8.98 4.09 -19.09
C SER A 181 9.57 2.85 -19.77
N MET A 182 9.57 1.70 -19.08
CA MET A 182 10.01 0.41 -19.62
C MET A 182 8.94 -0.31 -20.46
N LEU A 183 7.73 0.23 -20.57
CA LEU A 183 6.69 -0.34 -21.43
C LEU A 183 6.93 0.04 -22.90
N PRO A 184 7.02 -0.93 -23.84
CA PRO A 184 7.20 -0.61 -25.24
C PRO A 184 5.99 0.20 -25.74
N VAL A 185 6.25 1.37 -26.35
CA VAL A 185 5.25 2.35 -26.82
C VAL A 185 4.14 1.70 -27.68
N ASP A 186 4.47 0.65 -28.44
CA ASP A 186 3.54 -0.09 -29.30
C ASP A 186 2.50 -0.95 -28.56
N SER A 187 2.73 -1.26 -27.28
CA SER A 187 1.78 -2.00 -26.44
C SER A 187 0.75 -1.08 -25.80
N PHE A 188 1.14 0.16 -25.45
CA PHE A 188 0.24 1.19 -24.94
C PHE A 188 -0.73 1.67 -26.03
N ARG A 189 -0.25 1.84 -27.27
CA ARG A 189 -1.06 2.26 -28.42
C ARG A 189 -2.17 1.25 -28.79
N ARG A 190 -1.90 -0.05 -28.60
CA ARG A 190 -2.87 -1.13 -28.84
C ARG A 190 -3.92 -1.29 -27.74
N GLN A 191 -3.69 -0.75 -26.54
CA GLN A 191 -4.65 -0.79 -25.43
C GLN A 191 -5.68 0.36 -25.48
N LEU A 192 -5.41 1.40 -26.27
CA LEU A 192 -6.28 2.57 -26.45
C LEU A 192 -7.18 2.48 -27.69
N GLN A 193 -7.11 1.38 -28.44
CA GLN A 193 -7.98 1.06 -29.59
C GLN A 193 -8.97 -0.03 -29.19
#